data_AF-A0A9E7TL27-F1
#
_entry.id   AF-A0A9E7TL27-F1
#
_cell.length_a   1.000
_cell.length_b   1.000
_cell.length_c   1.000
_cell.angle_alpha   90.00
_cell.angle_beta   90.00
_cell.angle_gamma   90.00
#
_symmetry.space_group_name_H-M   'P 1'
#
loop_
_entity.id
_entity.type
_entity.pdbx_description
1 polymer ?
#
loop_
_entity_poly.entity_id
_entity_poly.type
_entity_poly.pdbx_seq_one_letter_code
_entity_poly.pdbx_strand_id
1 'polypeptide(L)' 'MSKLKAPTCTNPKCDNALMNRVYIRPRHDGKQSYLPVGWWCPLCGWFVNDLPDE' A
#
# COMPACT_ATOMS: atom_id res chain seq x y z
N MET A 1 1.68 8.64 -18.02
CA MET A 1 1.33 8.14 -16.67
C MET A 1 2.30 7.01 -16.32
N SER A 2 3.27 7.23 -15.43
CA SER A 2 4.18 6.16 -15.00
C SER A 2 3.40 5.15 -14.17
N LYS A 3 3.39 3.87 -14.59
CA LYS A 3 2.82 2.78 -13.80
C LYS A 3 3.66 2.64 -12.53
N LEU A 4 3.10 2.96 -11.36
CA LEU A 4 3.77 2.63 -10.09
C LEU A 4 3.96 1.12 -10.05
N LYS A 5 5.22 0.67 -10.00
CA LYS A 5 5.55 -0.74 -9.80
C LYS A 5 5.39 -1.05 -8.32
N ALA A 6 4.78 -2.20 -8.00
CA ALA A 6 4.67 -2.65 -6.61
C ALA A 6 6.07 -2.86 -6.01
N PRO A 7 6.36 -2.33 -4.81
CA PRO A 7 7.58 -2.61 -4.10
C PRO A 7 7.58 -4.05 -3.58
N THR A 8 8.78 -4.52 -3.28
CA THR A 8 9.01 -5.81 -2.60
C THR A 8 9.17 -5.58 -1.10
N CYS A 9 8.71 -6.54 -0.30
CA CYS A 9 8.88 -6.48 1.15
C CYS A 9 10.37 -6.61 1.52
N THR A 10 10.85 -5.73 2.42
CA THR A 10 12.23 -5.72 2.89
C THR A 10 12.51 -6.72 4.01
N ASN A 11 11.49 -7.41 4.53
CA ASN A 11 11.66 -8.41 5.57
C ASN A 11 12.42 -9.64 5.00
N PRO A 12 13.57 -10.03 5.58
CA PRO A 12 14.36 -11.16 5.09
C PRO A 12 13.61 -12.49 5.00
N LYS A 13 12.57 -12.67 5.82
CA LYS A 13 11.74 -13.89 5.84
C LYS A 13 10.69 -13.93 4.72
N CYS A 14 10.52 -12.86 3.96
CA CYS A 14 9.50 -12.73 2.93
C CYS A 14 10.04 -12.87 1.51
N ASP A 15 11.34 -13.15 1.33
CA ASP A 15 11.99 -13.39 0.03
C ASP A 15 11.60 -12.37 -1.06
N ASN A 16 11.63 -11.08 -0.71
CA ASN A 16 11.23 -9.98 -1.59
C ASN A 16 9.81 -10.12 -2.17
N ALA A 17 8.87 -10.71 -1.42
CA ALA A 17 7.47 -10.83 -1.83
C ALA A 17 6.89 -9.49 -2.29
N LEU A 18 6.14 -9.53 -3.39
CA LEU A 18 5.43 -8.36 -3.91
C LEU A 18 4.38 -7.89 -2.90
N MET A 19 4.37 -6.59 -2.64
CA MET A 19 3.39 -5.99 -1.73
C MET A 19 2.10 -5.63 -2.46
N ASN A 20 0.98 -5.73 -1.73
CA ASN A 20 -0.34 -5.35 -2.23
C ASN A 20 -0.60 -3.87 -1.98
N ARG A 21 -1.25 -3.20 -2.94
CA ARG A 21 -1.66 -1.81 -2.79
C ARG A 21 -2.82 -1.71 -1.80
N VAL A 22 -2.70 -0.82 -0.82
CA VAL A 22 -3.75 -0.60 0.18
C VAL A 22 -4.48 0.71 -0.14
N TYR A 23 -5.80 0.65 -0.04
CA TYR A 23 -6.68 1.79 -0.23
C TYR A 23 -7.59 1.97 0.98
N ILE A 24 -7.85 3.22 1.36
CA ILE A 24 -8.94 3.56 2.26
C ILE A 24 -10.13 4.05 1.46
N ARG A 25 -11.33 3.74 1.98
CA ARG A 25 -12.58 4.25 1.44
C ARG A 25 -13.14 5.27 2.43
N PRO A 26 -12.85 6.57 2.27
CA PRO A 26 -13.47 7.61 3.11
C PRO A 26 -14.99 7.52 2.98
N ARG A 27 -15.69 7.61 4.12
CA ARG A 27 -17.17 7.59 4.17
C ARG A 27 -17.81 8.97 4.00
N HIS A 28 -17.03 10.01 3.69
CA HIS A 28 -17.54 11.36 3.53
C HIS A 28 -17.96 11.63 2.08
N ASP A 29 -19.20 12.09 1.93
CA ASP A 29 -19.73 12.81 0.75
C ASP A 29 -20.18 11.99 -0.47
N GLY A 30 -20.58 10.73 -0.30
CA GLY A 30 -21.31 9.97 -1.33
C GLY A 30 -20.50 9.64 -2.60
N LYS A 31 -19.28 10.18 -2.75
CA LYS A 31 -18.32 9.83 -3.78
C LYS A 31 -17.47 8.66 -3.28
N GLN A 32 -17.59 7.52 -3.96
CA GLN A 32 -16.75 6.36 -3.71
C GLN A 32 -15.36 6.57 -4.33
N SER A 33 -14.49 7.34 -3.69
CA SER A 33 -13.08 7.43 -4.07
C SER A 33 -12.26 6.45 -3.23
N TYR A 34 -11.51 5.56 -3.88
CA TYR A 34 -10.49 4.76 -3.21
C TYR A 34 -9.22 5.59 -3.14
N LEU A 35 -8.81 5.98 -1.93
CA LEU A 35 -7.57 6.72 -1.72
C LEU A 35 -6.44 5.73 -1.44
N PRO A 36 -5.39 5.68 -2.27
CA PRO A 36 -4.25 4.83 -2.00
C PRO A 36 -3.49 5.38 -0.77
N VAL A 37 -3.18 4.51 0.19
CA VAL A 37 -2.51 4.91 1.45
C VAL A 37 -1.14 4.28 1.67
N GLY A 38 -0.84 3.19 0.97
CA GLY A 38 0.42 2.49 1.19
C GLY A 38 0.48 1.11 0.56
N TRP A 39 1.43 0.31 1.03
CA TRP A 39 1.70 -1.04 0.58
C TRP A 39 1.73 -2.00 1.76
N TRP A 40 1.12 -3.17 1.60
CA TRP A 40 1.04 -4.21 2.64
C TRP A 40 1.66 -5.52 2.16
N CYS A 41 2.49 -6.14 2.99
CA CYS A 41 3.06 -7.45 2.73
C CYS A 41 2.10 -8.57 3.18
N PRO A 42 1.68 -9.48 2.29
CA PRO A 42 0.78 -10.57 2.64
C PRO A 42 1.40 -11.68 3.51
N LEU A 43 2.73 -11.72 3.61
CA LEU A 43 3.44 -12.78 4.34
C LEU A 43 3.72 -12.42 5.79
N CYS A 44 4.15 -11.18 6.05
CA CYS A 44 4.54 -10.76 7.41
C CYS A 44 3.66 -9.66 8.00
N GLY A 45 2.71 -9.11 7.23
CA GLY A 45 1.83 -8.03 7.69
C GLY A 45 2.47 -6.65 7.73
N TRP A 46 3.73 -6.50 7.31
CA TRP A 46 4.40 -5.19 7.27
C TRP A 46 3.68 -4.21 6.36
N PHE A 47 3.55 -2.97 6.82
CA PHE A 47 2.85 -1.90 6.11
C PHE A 47 3.77 -0.69 5.94
N VAL A 48 3.85 -0.19 4.71
CA VAL A 48 4.60 1.01 4.34
C VAL A 48 3.59 2.06 3.90
N ASN A 49 3.53 3.18 4.61
CA ASN A 49 2.69 4.31 4.23
C ASN A 49 3.31 5.05 3.04
N ASP A 50 2.46 5.49 2.12
CA ASP A 50 2.82 6.39 1.02
C ASP A 50 2.47 7.85 1.33
N LEU A 51 1.89 8.11 2.49
CA LEU A 51 1.56 9.46 2.94
C LEU A 51 2.86 10.17 3.29
N PRO A 52 3.13 11.38 2.75
CA PRO A 52 4.28 12.16 3.18
C PRO A 52 4.16 12.44 4.68
N ASP A 53 5.25 12.25 5.42
CA ASP A 53 5.36 12.79 6.77
C ASP A 53 5.23 14.32 6.67
N GLU A 54 4.17 14.88 7.26
CA GLU A 54 3.96 16.34 7.34
C GLU A 54 5.02 17.04 8.20
#